data_AF-A0A9W7FVT1-F1
#
_entry.id   AF-A0A9W7FVT1-F1
#
_cell.length_a   1.000
_cell.length_b   1.000
_cell.length_c   1.000
_cell.angle_alpha   90.00
_cell.angle_beta   90.00
_cell.angle_gamma   90.00
#
_symmetry.space_group_name_H-M   'P 1'
#
loop_
_entity.id
_entity.type
_entity.pdbx_description
1 polymer ?
#
loop_
_entity_poly.entity_id
_entity_poly.type
_entity_poly.pdbx_seq_one_letter_code
_entity_poly.pdbx_strand_id
1 'polypeptide(L)'
;MFLHSLIRLVVMPGVVISIENLLVRVGVVDSSERLIRLIISVEAAAPSAQMMIVSLNQLGVQDMAGALAYAYIPHYIMSIFTITGWATLAGWIIYGEVD
;
A
#
# COMPACT_ATOMS: atom_id res chain seq x y z
N MET A 1 2.71 17.23 2.10
CA MET A 1 3.47 15.97 2.20
C MET A 1 3.00 15.04 3.30
N PHE A 2 2.88 15.50 4.55
CA PHE A 2 2.37 14.64 5.65
C PHE A 2 0.99 14.03 5.36
N LEU A 3 0.05 14.83 4.87
CA LEU A 3 -1.28 14.35 4.47
C LEU A 3 -1.22 13.27 3.39
N HIS A 4 -0.39 13.47 2.36
CA HIS A 4 -0.18 12.46 1.31
C HIS A 4 0.41 11.17 1.90
N SER A 5 1.39 11.27 2.80
CA SER A 5 1.96 10.11 3.49
C SER A 5 0.92 9.36 4.31
N LEU A 6 0.07 10.08 5.05
CA LEU A 6 -0.97 9.48 5.87
C LEU A 6 -2.04 8.79 5.02
N ILE A 7 -2.50 9.44 3.95
CA ILE A 7 -3.46 8.85 3.01
C ILE A 7 -2.86 7.60 2.37
N ARG A 8 -1.62 7.65 1.91
CA ARG A 8 -1.02 6.54 1.17
C ARG A 8 -0.62 5.36 2.07
N LEU A 9 -0.02 5.62 3.23
CA LEU A 9 0.51 4.57 4.11
C LEU A 9 -0.52 3.99 5.08
N VAL A 10 -1.63 4.70 5.32
CA VAL A 10 -2.65 4.28 6.30
C VAL A 10 -4.01 4.12 5.63
N VAL A 11 -4.52 5.15 4.97
CA VAL A 11 -5.89 5.12 4.43
C VAL A 11 -6.01 4.14 3.26
N MET A 12 -5.10 4.20 2.30
CA MET A 12 -5.15 3.34 1.10
C MET A 12 -5.13 1.84 1.42
N PRO A 13 -4.14 1.30 2.17
CA PRO A 13 -4.13 -0.13 2.52
C PRO A 13 -5.36 -0.52 3.34
N GLY A 14 -5.80 0.32 4.29
CA GLY A 14 -7.01 0.07 5.06
C GLY A 14 -8.27 -0.04 4.20
N VAL A 15 -8.41 0.85 3.21
CA VAL A 15 -9.52 0.82 2.24
C VAL A 15 -9.46 -0.42 1.36
N VAL A 16 -8.28 -0.78 0.83
CA VAL A 16 -8.14 -1.97 -0.03
C VAL A 16 -8.47 -3.23 0.74
N ILE A 17 -7.90 -3.43 1.93
CA ILE A 17 -8.19 -4.59 2.79
C ILE A 17 -9.69 -4.65 3.12
N SER A 18 -10.32 -3.51 3.41
CA SER A 18 -11.76 -3.46 3.71
C SER A 18 -12.63 -3.84 2.51
N ILE A 19 -12.30 -3.31 1.32
CA ILE A 19 -13.01 -3.64 0.08
C ILE A 19 -12.82 -5.12 -0.26
N GLU A 20 -11.60 -5.63 -0.17
CA GLU A 20 -11.28 -7.03 -0.44
C GLU A 20 -12.11 -7.97 0.45
N ASN A 21 -12.14 -7.71 1.76
CA ASN A 21 -12.96 -8.49 2.69
C ASN A 21 -14.45 -8.40 2.39
N LEU A 22 -14.94 -7.23 1.98
CA LEU A 22 -16.33 -7.07 1.56
C LEU A 22 -16.63 -7.91 0.32
N LEU A 23 -15.74 -7.88 -0.68
CA LEU A 23 -15.88 -8.65 -1.94
C LEU A 23 -15.88 -10.16 -1.70
N VAL A 24 -15.09 -10.64 -0.73
CA VAL A 24 -15.12 -12.04 -0.30
C VAL A 24 -16.45 -12.38 0.37
N ARG A 25 -16.95 -11.51 1.25
CA ARG A 25 -18.24 -11.73 1.94
C ARG A 25 -19.44 -11.74 0.99
N VAL A 26 -19.41 -10.95 -0.07
CA VAL A 26 -20.47 -10.96 -1.11
C VAL A 26 -20.27 -12.03 -2.18
N GLY A 27 -19.21 -12.85 -2.08
CA GLY A 27 -18.94 -13.96 -2.99
C GLY A 27 -18.43 -13.55 -4.37
N VAL A 28 -17.93 -12.31 -4.53
CA VAL A 28 -17.32 -11.84 -5.77
C VAL A 28 -15.89 -12.36 -5.92
N VAL A 29 -15.18 -12.49 -4.79
CA VAL A 29 -13.82 -13.04 -4.72
C VAL A 29 -13.85 -14.35 -3.94
N ASP A 30 -13.21 -15.38 -4.47
CA ASP A 30 -13.13 -16.68 -3.79
C ASP A 30 -12.23 -16.58 -2.54
N SER A 31 -12.72 -17.09 -1.42
CA SER A 31 -11.97 -17.14 -0.16
C SER A 31 -10.82 -18.16 -0.20
N SER A 32 -10.84 -19.08 -1.17
CA SER A 32 -9.77 -20.08 -1.39
C SER A 32 -8.46 -19.46 -1.90
N GLU A 33 -8.53 -18.33 -2.62
CA GLU A 33 -7.38 -17.66 -3.25
C GLU A 33 -6.60 -16.77 -2.27
N ARG A 34 -6.28 -17.31 -1.09
CA ARG A 34 -5.63 -16.59 0.02
C ARG A 34 -4.30 -15.93 -0.35
N LEU A 35 -3.52 -16.56 -1.23
CA LEU A 35 -2.23 -16.02 -1.66
C LEU A 35 -2.40 -14.76 -2.51
N ILE A 36 -3.34 -14.76 -3.45
CA ILE A 36 -3.61 -13.61 -4.33
C ILE A 36 -4.13 -12.44 -3.49
N ARG A 37 -5.05 -12.72 -2.58
CA ARG A 37 -5.56 -11.78 -1.59
C ARG A 37 -4.45 -11.12 -0.77
N LEU A 38 -3.52 -11.91 -0.25
CA LEU A 38 -2.38 -11.40 0.50
C LEU A 38 -1.47 -10.53 -0.36
N ILE A 39 -1.19 -10.93 -1.61
CA ILE A 39 -0.36 -10.15 -2.54
C ILE A 39 -1.00 -8.77 -2.80
N ILE A 40 -2.30 -8.73 -3.09
CA ILE A 40 -3.05 -7.48 -3.33
C ILE A 40 -2.99 -6.56 -2.10
N SER A 41 -3.22 -7.13 -0.91
CA SER A 41 -3.16 -6.40 0.35
C SER A 41 -1.77 -5.82 0.64
N VAL A 42 -0.70 -6.57 0.36
CA VAL A 42 0.69 -6.10 0.52
C VAL A 42 1.05 -5.04 -0.51
N GLU A 43 0.63 -5.20 -1.77
CA GLU A 43 0.86 -4.24 -2.84
C GLU A 43 0.18 -2.90 -2.55
N ALA A 44 -1.03 -2.94 -1.98
CA ALA A 44 -1.75 -1.73 -1.56
C ALA A 44 -1.00 -0.91 -0.48
N ALA A 45 -0.21 -1.58 0.37
CA ALA A 45 0.62 -0.95 1.38
C ALA A 45 1.95 -0.40 0.82
N ALA A 46 2.34 -0.78 -0.40
CA ALA A 46 3.60 -0.36 -0.99
C ALA A 46 3.62 1.14 -1.36
N PRO A 47 4.72 1.87 -1.07
CA PRO A 47 4.84 3.28 -1.39
C PRO A 47 4.97 3.51 -2.91
N SER A 48 4.08 4.31 -3.49
CA SER A 48 4.06 4.64 -4.92
C SER A 48 4.99 5.80 -5.31
N ALA A 49 5.71 6.37 -4.33
CA ALA A 49 6.54 7.56 -4.50
C ALA A 49 7.63 7.39 -5.57
N GLN A 50 8.19 6.18 -5.72
CA GLN A 50 9.22 5.86 -6.71
C GLN A 50 8.71 6.07 -8.15
N MET A 51 7.49 5.63 -8.45
CA MET A 51 6.89 5.79 -9.78
C MET A 51 6.69 7.26 -10.12
N MET A 52 6.29 8.09 -9.16
CA MET A 52 6.09 9.52 -9.41
C MET A 52 7.41 10.25 -9.70
N ILE A 53 8.50 9.90 -9.01
CA ILE A 53 9.83 10.45 -9.28
C ILE A 53 10.30 10.04 -10.68
N VAL A 54 10.11 8.78 -11.06
CA VAL A 54 10.47 8.28 -12.41
C VAL A 54 9.66 9.00 -13.48
N SER A 55 8.35 9.17 -13.30
CA SER A 55 7.49 9.90 -14.25
C SER A 55 7.91 11.36 -14.39
N LEU A 56 8.24 12.06 -13.29
CA LEU A 56 8.72 13.44 -13.35
C LEU A 56 10.06 13.56 -14.07
N ASN A 57 10.94 12.57 -13.91
CA ASN A 57 12.21 12.53 -14.63
C ASN A 57 11.98 12.29 -16.14
N GLN A 58 11.05 11.40 -16.51
CA GLN A 58 10.68 11.17 -17.91
C GLN A 58 10.02 12.40 -18.57
N LEU A 59 9.33 13.23 -17.78
CA LEU A 59 8.75 14.49 -18.25
C LEU A 59 9.77 15.65 -18.32
N GLY A 60 11.05 15.39 -18.00
CA GLY A 60 12.12 16.39 -18.05
C GLY A 60 12.12 17.38 -16.89
N VAL A 61 11.32 17.15 -15.83
CA VAL A 61 11.19 18.06 -14.68
C VAL A 61 12.08 17.60 -13.51
N GLN A 62 13.39 17.57 -13.75
CA GLN A 62 14.38 16.97 -12.85
C GLN A 62 14.52 17.68 -11.51
N ASP A 63 14.44 19.02 -11.48
CA ASP A 63 14.53 19.80 -10.24
C ASP A 63 13.39 19.46 -9.27
N MET A 64 12.18 19.30 -9.81
CA MET A 64 11.01 18.91 -9.02
C MET A 64 11.10 17.45 -8.56
N ALA A 65 11.66 16.55 -9.40
CA ALA A 65 11.89 15.16 -9.02
C ALA A 65 12.90 15.04 -7.87
N GLY A 66 13.99 15.81 -7.90
CA GLY A 66 14.98 15.87 -6.84
C GLY A 66 14.41 16.43 -5.53
N ALA A 67 13.67 17.53 -5.59
CA ALA A 67 12.99 18.10 -4.42
C ALA A 67 11.96 17.12 -3.82
N LEU A 68 11.20 16.42 -4.67
CA LEU A 68 10.28 15.37 -4.21
C LEU A 68 11.02 14.24 -3.50
N ALA A 69 12.12 13.75 -4.09
CA ALA A 69 12.88 12.62 -3.56
C ALA A 69 13.36 12.87 -2.13
N TYR A 70 13.93 14.05 -1.85
CA TYR A 70 14.33 14.44 -0.50
C TYR A 70 13.15 14.52 0.46
N ALA A 71 12.04 15.09 -0.01
CA ALA A 71 10.88 15.27 0.82
C ALA A 71 10.12 13.93 1.09
N TYR A 72 10.37 12.89 0.29
CA TYR A 72 9.91 11.52 0.51
C TYR A 72 10.77 10.70 1.48
N ILE A 73 11.95 11.15 1.91
CA ILE A 73 12.81 10.38 2.84
C ILE A 73 12.06 9.96 4.12
N PRO A 74 11.35 10.86 4.84
CA PRO A 74 10.59 10.48 6.02
C PRO A 74 9.45 9.50 5.69
N HIS A 75 8.86 9.62 4.49
CA HIS A 75 7.83 8.71 4.03
C HIS A 75 8.37 7.29 3.85
N TYR A 76 9.58 7.13 3.31
CA TYR A 76 10.20 5.81 3.18
C TYR A 76 10.47 5.17 4.55
N ILE A 77 10.96 5.93 5.52
CA ILE A 77 11.18 5.41 6.89
C ILE A 77 9.86 4.93 7.50
N MET A 78 8.81 5.75 7.40
CA MET A 78 7.47 5.37 7.89
C MET A 78 6.86 4.20 7.11
N SER A 79 7.22 4.05 5.83
CA SER A 79 6.73 2.96 4.98
C SER A 79 7.20 1.59 5.48
N ILE A 80 8.42 1.49 6.03
CA ILE A 80 8.94 0.21 6.56
C ILE A 80 8.02 -0.36 7.64
N PHE A 81 7.62 0.48 8.60
CA PHE A 81 6.75 0.07 9.70
C PHE A 81 5.31 -0.18 9.23
N THR A 82 4.79 0.67 8.36
CA THR A 82 3.41 0.56 7.89
C THR A 82 3.21 -0.62 6.95
N ILE A 83 4.12 -0.88 6.01
CA ILE A 83 4.07 -2.08 5.15
C ILE A 83 4.08 -3.34 6.02
N THR A 84 5.01 -3.43 6.98
CA THR A 84 5.12 -4.60 7.86
C THR A 84 3.84 -4.79 8.68
N GLY A 85 3.30 -3.70 9.24
CA GLY A 85 2.06 -3.73 10.02
C GLY A 85 0.86 -4.18 9.19
N TRP A 86 0.68 -3.62 7.99
CA TRP A 86 -0.42 -3.98 7.09
C TRP A 86 -0.29 -5.40 6.53
N ALA A 87 0.91 -5.82 6.16
CA ALA A 87 1.16 -7.19 5.71
C ALA A 87 0.84 -8.21 6.82
N THR A 88 1.23 -7.91 8.06
CA THR A 88 0.92 -8.75 9.23
C THR A 88 -0.59 -8.79 9.49
N LEU A 89 -1.26 -7.64 9.46
CA LEU A 89 -2.71 -7.55 9.66
C LEU A 89 -3.48 -8.30 8.56
N ALA A 90 -3.09 -8.13 7.30
CA ALA A 90 -3.70 -8.85 6.18
C ALA A 90 -3.50 -10.35 6.31
N GLY A 91 -2.29 -10.80 6.69
CA GLY A 91 -2.01 -12.19 7.00
C GLY A 91 -2.93 -12.73 8.10
N TRP A 92 -3.11 -11.98 9.20
CA TRP A 92 -4.01 -12.37 10.28
C TRP A 92 -5.48 -12.44 9.83
N ILE A 93 -5.97 -11.48 9.04
CA ILE A 93 -7.35 -11.49 8.53
C ILE A 93 -7.58 -12.66 7.56
N ILE A 94 -6.65 -12.89 6.63
CA ILE A 94 -6.84 -13.86 5.54
C ILE A 94 -6.60 -15.30 6.00
N TYR A 95 -5.61 -15.51 6.88
CA TYR A 95 -5.22 -16.84 7.34
C TYR A 95 -5.66 -17.16 8.76
N GLY A 96 -5.92 -16.15 9.60
CA GLY A 96 -6.41 -16.31 10.98
C GLY A 96 -7.91 -16.58 11.09
N GLU A 97 -8.67 -16.54 9.99
CA GLU A 97 -10.05 -17.06 9.93
C GLU A 97 -10.11 -18.61 10.00
N VAL A 98 -8.98 -19.30 10.21
CA VAL A 98 -8.93 -20.73 10.55
C VAL A 98 -8.74 -20.88 12.06
N ASP A 99 -9.83 -20.72 12.81
CA ASP A 99 -10.13 -21.41 14.07
C ASP A 99 -11.63 -21.26 14.38
#